data_AF-A0A1S7LMG3-F1
#
_entry.id   AF-A0A1S7LMG3-F1
#
_cell.length_a   1.000
_cell.length_b   1.000
_cell.length_c   1.000
_cell.angle_alpha   90.00
_cell.angle_beta   90.00
_cell.angle_gamma   90.00
#
_symmetry.space_group_name_H-M   'P 1'
#
loop_
_entity.id
_entity.type
_entity.pdbx_description
1 polymer ?
#
loop_
_entity_poly.entity_id
_entity_poly.type
_entity_poly.pdbx_seq_one_letter_code
_entity_poly.pdbx_strand_id
1 'polypeptide(L)'
;MKAPYFKSTFYKHALAMDVKQHLGSLFDAFFKFTFVRNPWDWVVSNYCFNRGLHYPFVQGTGFPIVGSVPSQLKELTFEAWLPFWLQTFKPSQLCYLVDNQGNLLVDFIGRFENLEADMQQIAQRLNLPAPQLPRLEPSKARSDYRDYYSETTIEMVRDHFKREIALFDYHY
;
A
#
# COMPACT_ATOMS: atom_id res chain seq x y z
N MET A 1 -26.84 12.52 13.87
CA MET A 1 -26.78 11.06 14.12
C MET A 1 -25.33 10.63 14.03
N LYS A 2 -24.76 10.06 15.11
CA LYS A 2 -23.42 9.44 15.05
C LYS A 2 -23.60 8.08 14.38
N ALA A 3 -22.92 7.84 13.27
CA ALA A 3 -22.90 6.51 12.64
C ALA A 3 -22.43 5.48 13.69
N PRO A 4 -23.12 4.34 13.84
CA PRO A 4 -22.72 3.32 14.79
C PRO A 4 -21.31 2.83 14.41
N TYR A 5 -20.42 2.81 15.40
CA TYR A 5 -19.10 2.22 15.28
C TYR A 5 -19.29 0.70 15.08
N PHE A 6 -19.28 0.23 13.85
CA PHE A 6 -19.23 -1.20 13.57
C PHE A 6 -17.87 -1.72 14.04
N LYS A 7 -17.85 -2.65 15.00
CA LYS A 7 -16.67 -3.52 15.22
C LYS A 7 -16.33 -4.11 13.85
N SER A 8 -15.13 -3.84 13.34
CA SER A 8 -14.73 -4.24 11.97
C SER A 8 -14.99 -5.73 11.76
N THR A 9 -15.95 -6.06 10.88
CA THR A 9 -16.21 -7.44 10.42
C THR A 9 -15.07 -7.96 9.52
N PHE A 10 -14.16 -7.07 9.10
CA PHE A 10 -13.07 -7.37 8.18
C PHE A 10 -11.72 -7.37 8.91
N TYR A 11 -10.82 -8.25 8.47
CA TYR A 11 -9.42 -8.22 8.89
C TYR A 11 -8.74 -6.93 8.41
N LYS A 12 -7.70 -6.50 9.13
CA LYS A 12 -6.81 -5.45 8.62
C LYS A 12 -6.26 -5.90 7.27
N HIS A 13 -6.33 -5.04 6.26
CA HIS A 13 -5.94 -5.33 4.87
C HIS A 13 -6.82 -6.38 4.15
N ALA A 14 -8.14 -6.37 4.38
CA ALA A 14 -9.06 -7.18 3.57
C ALA A 14 -8.98 -6.83 2.07
N LEU A 15 -9.09 -7.84 1.22
CA LEU A 15 -9.10 -7.65 -0.24
C LEU A 15 -10.46 -7.12 -0.69
N ALA A 16 -10.52 -6.32 -1.76
CA ALA A 16 -11.80 -5.82 -2.29
C ALA A 16 -12.77 -6.97 -2.67
N MET A 17 -12.23 -8.11 -3.12
CA MET A 17 -13.03 -9.30 -3.42
C MET A 17 -13.70 -9.88 -2.18
N ASP A 18 -12.97 -9.98 -1.05
CA ASP A 18 -13.52 -10.48 0.21
C ASP A 18 -14.63 -9.56 0.73
N VAL A 19 -14.40 -8.24 0.62
CA VAL A 19 -15.39 -7.22 0.99
C VAL A 19 -16.63 -7.32 0.10
N LYS A 20 -16.45 -7.49 -1.21
CA LYS A 20 -17.55 -7.67 -2.16
C LYS A 20 -18.35 -8.94 -1.87
N GLN A 21 -17.69 -10.06 -1.62
CA GLN A 21 -18.34 -11.32 -1.28
C GLN A 21 -19.16 -11.20 0.01
N HIS A 22 -18.64 -10.47 1.01
CA HIS A 22 -19.33 -10.29 2.28
C HIS A 22 -20.54 -9.34 2.18
N LEU A 23 -20.43 -8.24 1.42
CA LEU A 23 -21.48 -7.23 1.31
C LEU A 23 -22.54 -7.54 0.23
N GLY A 24 -22.23 -8.39 -0.74
CA GLY A 24 -23.13 -8.70 -1.85
C GLY A 24 -23.50 -7.45 -2.66
N SER A 25 -24.78 -7.29 -2.99
CA SER A 25 -25.28 -6.14 -3.77
C SER A 25 -25.08 -4.79 -3.08
N LEU A 26 -24.94 -4.77 -1.75
CA LEU A 26 -24.66 -3.54 -1.02
C LEU A 26 -23.27 -2.98 -1.38
N PHE A 27 -22.33 -3.83 -1.80
CA PHE A 27 -21.04 -3.38 -2.31
C PHE A 27 -21.23 -2.35 -3.41
N ASP A 28 -22.10 -2.62 -4.38
CA ASP A 28 -22.34 -1.76 -5.54
C ASP A 28 -22.99 -0.41 -5.20
N ALA A 29 -23.65 -0.30 -4.04
CA ALA A 29 -24.22 0.95 -3.55
C ALA A 29 -23.20 1.90 -2.92
N PHE A 30 -22.00 1.42 -2.59
CA PHE A 30 -20.92 2.26 -2.06
C PHE A 30 -20.00 2.78 -3.16
N PHE A 31 -19.49 3.99 -2.95
CA PHE A 31 -18.30 4.49 -3.63
C PHE A 31 -17.04 3.92 -2.96
N LYS A 32 -16.22 3.18 -3.70
CA LYS A 32 -14.97 2.59 -3.21
C LYS A 32 -13.80 3.32 -3.83
N PHE A 33 -12.81 3.65 -3.02
CA PHE A 33 -11.58 4.25 -3.49
C PHE A 33 -10.39 3.62 -2.79
N THR A 34 -9.22 3.79 -3.40
CA THR A 34 -7.94 3.33 -2.85
C THR A 34 -6.82 4.31 -3.18
N PHE A 35 -5.64 4.07 -2.61
CA PHE A 35 -4.41 4.73 -2.99
C PHE A 35 -3.36 3.68 -3.36
N VAL A 36 -2.75 3.86 -4.53
CA VAL A 36 -1.56 3.12 -4.95
C VAL A 36 -0.33 4.01 -4.82
N ARG A 37 0.84 3.41 -4.85
CA ARG A 37 2.13 4.10 -4.80
C ARG A 37 3.02 3.62 -5.92
N ASN A 38 3.92 4.48 -6.38
CA ASN A 38 4.99 4.12 -7.29
C ASN A 38 5.64 2.80 -6.81
N PRO A 39 5.69 1.75 -7.65
CA PRO A 39 6.15 0.44 -7.22
C PRO A 39 7.55 0.45 -6.62
N TRP A 40 8.49 1.19 -7.23
CA TRP A 40 9.86 1.28 -6.73
C TRP A 40 9.94 1.93 -5.36
N ASP A 41 9.18 3.02 -5.16
CA ASP A 41 9.10 3.70 -3.87
C ASP A 41 8.39 2.84 -2.81
N TRP A 42 7.34 2.13 -3.20
CA TRP A 42 6.60 1.20 -2.35
C TRP A 42 7.48 0.06 -1.84
N VAL A 43 8.33 -0.51 -2.70
CA VAL A 43 9.29 -1.56 -2.32
C VAL A 43 10.30 -1.03 -1.30
N VAL A 44 10.90 0.15 -1.52
CA VAL A 44 11.84 0.75 -0.55
C VAL A 44 11.13 1.07 0.77
N SER A 45 9.88 1.52 0.72
CA SER A 45 9.10 1.75 1.94
C SER A 45 8.91 0.46 2.75
N ASN A 46 8.63 -0.66 2.08
CA ASN A 46 8.53 -1.98 2.74
C ASN A 46 9.87 -2.44 3.31
N TYR A 47 10.96 -2.25 2.56
CA TYR A 47 12.32 -2.54 3.01
C TYR A 47 12.65 -1.80 4.31
N CYS A 48 12.37 -0.50 4.36
CA CYS A 48 12.59 0.33 5.56
C CYS A 48 11.65 -0.08 6.71
N PHE A 49 10.38 -0.35 6.44
CA PHE A 49 9.38 -0.74 7.44
C PHE A 49 9.79 -2.04 8.15
N ASN A 50 10.18 -3.07 7.39
CA ASN A 50 10.58 -4.37 7.93
C ASN A 50 11.83 -4.30 8.84
N ARG A 51 12.61 -3.22 8.73
CA ARG A 51 13.78 -2.94 9.58
C ARG A 51 13.47 -2.07 10.80
N GLY A 52 12.22 -1.69 11.00
CA GLY A 52 11.84 -0.76 12.07
C GLY A 52 12.35 0.66 11.83
N LEU A 53 12.71 1.01 10.58
CA LEU A 53 13.15 2.37 10.26
C LEU A 53 11.98 3.35 10.18
N HIS A 54 10.72 2.87 10.18
CA HIS A 54 9.54 3.73 10.21
C HIS A 54 9.18 4.25 11.62
N TYR A 55 9.58 3.57 12.70
CA TYR A 55 9.15 3.94 14.06
C TYR A 55 10.31 3.98 15.06
N PRO A 56 10.35 4.93 16.01
CA PRO A 56 10.95 4.63 17.31
C PRO A 56 10.15 3.48 17.93
N PHE A 57 10.82 2.53 18.57
CA PHE A 57 10.16 1.46 19.31
C PHE A 57 9.35 2.08 20.47
N VAL A 58 8.09 2.44 20.24
CA VAL A 58 7.21 2.95 21.30
C VAL A 58 6.58 1.74 21.97
N GLN A 59 7.07 1.39 23.16
CA GLN A 59 6.44 0.40 24.04
C GLN A 59 4.95 0.73 24.19
N GLY A 60 4.07 -0.24 23.92
CA GLY A 60 2.64 -0.13 24.23
C GLY A 60 1.70 0.27 23.08
N THR A 61 2.21 0.54 21.87
CA THR A 61 1.33 0.65 20.68
C THR A 61 1.26 -0.72 20.00
N GLY A 62 0.23 -1.49 20.36
CA GLY A 62 0.02 -2.86 19.87
C GLY A 62 -0.16 -2.94 18.36
N PHE A 63 0.94 -2.93 17.61
CA PHE A 63 1.04 -3.67 16.37
C PHE A 63 1.43 -5.11 16.75
N PRO A 64 0.55 -6.11 16.55
CA PRO A 64 1.03 -7.47 16.53
C PRO A 64 2.02 -7.54 15.37
N ILE A 65 3.31 -7.59 15.70
CA ILE A 65 4.37 -7.90 14.77
C ILE A 65 3.96 -9.24 14.14
N VAL A 66 3.42 -9.20 12.92
CA VAL A 66 3.19 -10.40 12.11
C VAL A 66 4.57 -10.93 11.78
N GLY A 67 5.08 -11.80 12.66
CA GLY A 67 6.41 -12.38 12.59
C GLY A 67 7.50 -11.34 12.82
N SER A 68 8.27 -11.50 13.88
CA SER A 68 9.59 -10.88 13.96
C SER A 68 10.32 -11.23 12.66
N VAL A 69 10.46 -10.28 11.71
CA VAL A 69 11.32 -10.45 10.55
C VAL A 69 12.65 -10.97 11.12
N PRO A 70 13.08 -12.19 10.79
CA PRO A 70 14.28 -12.78 11.37
C PRO A 70 15.40 -11.75 11.35
N SER A 71 16.14 -11.61 12.45
CA SER A 71 17.17 -10.56 12.59
C SER A 71 18.14 -10.59 11.42
N GLN A 72 18.41 -11.78 10.87
CA GLN A 72 19.23 -11.98 9.67
C GLN A 72 18.73 -11.21 8.44
N LEU A 73 17.40 -11.11 8.24
CA LEU A 73 16.83 -10.35 7.12
C LEU A 73 16.93 -8.82 7.31
N LYS A 74 17.10 -8.36 8.56
CA LYS A 74 17.28 -6.94 8.88
C LYS A 74 18.68 -6.43 8.57
N GLU A 75 19.65 -7.33 8.36
CA GLU A 75 21.05 -6.97 8.07
C GLU A 75 21.40 -7.07 6.57
N LEU A 76 20.53 -7.62 5.73
CA LEU A 76 20.79 -7.73 4.28
C LEU A 76 20.99 -6.35 3.64
N THR A 77 21.68 -6.24 2.50
CA THR A 77 21.58 -5.03 1.67
C THR A 77 20.23 -5.01 0.95
N PHE A 78 19.85 -3.86 0.38
CA PHE A 78 18.63 -3.78 -0.45
C PHE A 78 18.69 -4.77 -1.61
N GLU A 79 19.84 -4.84 -2.28
CA GLU A 79 20.11 -5.72 -3.41
C GLU A 79 20.00 -7.22 -3.04
N ALA A 80 20.49 -7.62 -1.85
CA ALA A 80 20.35 -8.99 -1.37
C ALA A 80 18.93 -9.31 -0.87
N TRP A 81 18.22 -8.33 -0.32
CA TRP A 81 16.88 -8.49 0.24
C TRP A 81 15.78 -8.59 -0.83
N LEU A 82 15.88 -7.76 -1.88
CA LEU A 82 14.87 -7.65 -2.91
C LEU A 82 14.48 -8.99 -3.57
N PRO A 83 15.41 -9.81 -4.12
CA PRO A 83 15.04 -11.06 -4.76
C PRO A 83 14.32 -12.02 -3.81
N PHE A 84 14.81 -12.12 -2.56
CA PHE A 84 14.18 -12.94 -1.54
C PHE A 84 12.75 -12.49 -1.28
N TRP A 85 12.53 -11.18 -1.11
CA TRP A 85 11.21 -10.64 -0.80
C TRP A 85 10.22 -10.83 -1.95
N LEU A 86 10.62 -10.54 -3.19
CA LEU A 86 9.79 -10.73 -4.38
C LEU A 86 9.40 -12.20 -4.59
N GLN A 87 10.36 -13.12 -4.46
CA GLN A 87 10.12 -14.55 -4.68
C GLN A 87 9.28 -15.19 -3.58
N THR A 88 9.49 -14.79 -2.33
CA THR A 88 8.86 -15.40 -1.15
C THR A 88 7.44 -14.87 -0.95
N PHE A 89 7.27 -13.55 -0.97
CA PHE A 89 5.99 -12.92 -0.61
C PHE A 89 5.13 -12.60 -1.82
N LYS A 90 5.72 -12.57 -3.03
CA LYS A 90 5.05 -12.21 -4.28
C LYS A 90 4.11 -11.00 -4.12
N PRO A 91 4.63 -9.89 -3.60
CA PRO A 91 3.83 -8.74 -3.20
C PRO A 91 3.15 -8.13 -4.42
N SER A 92 1.93 -7.62 -4.24
CA SER A 92 1.18 -6.94 -5.29
C SER A 92 0.29 -5.88 -4.66
N GLN A 93 0.16 -4.74 -5.33
CA GLN A 93 -0.85 -3.74 -4.97
C GLN A 93 -2.21 -4.11 -5.57
N LEU A 94 -2.23 -4.81 -6.72
CA LEU A 94 -3.48 -5.20 -7.39
C LEU A 94 -4.29 -6.24 -6.64
N CYS A 95 -3.67 -7.10 -5.83
CA CYS A 95 -4.43 -8.13 -5.10
C CYS A 95 -5.53 -7.54 -4.21
N TYR A 96 -5.36 -6.29 -3.76
CA TYR A 96 -6.36 -5.56 -2.99
C TYR A 96 -7.50 -4.99 -3.82
N LEU A 97 -7.35 -4.90 -5.14
CA LEU A 97 -8.16 -4.04 -6.01
C LEU A 97 -8.92 -4.79 -7.10
N VAL A 98 -8.54 -6.03 -7.43
CA VAL A 98 -9.07 -6.74 -8.59
C VAL A 98 -9.92 -7.97 -8.23
N ASP A 99 -10.79 -8.36 -9.16
CA ASP A 99 -11.45 -9.66 -9.12
C ASP A 99 -10.59 -10.80 -9.71
N ASN A 100 -11.15 -12.02 -9.78
CA ASN A 100 -10.47 -13.21 -10.31
C ASN A 100 -10.18 -13.11 -11.81
N GLN A 101 -10.88 -12.23 -12.53
CA GLN A 101 -10.67 -11.95 -13.95
C GLN A 101 -9.70 -10.77 -14.15
N GLY A 102 -9.31 -10.09 -13.08
CA GLY A 102 -8.41 -8.95 -13.11
C GLY A 102 -9.10 -7.60 -13.32
N ASN A 103 -10.42 -7.52 -13.24
CA ASN A 103 -11.15 -6.26 -13.34
C ASN A 103 -11.04 -5.50 -12.02
N LEU A 104 -10.90 -4.17 -12.10
CA LEU A 104 -10.89 -3.31 -10.93
C LEU A 104 -12.26 -3.32 -10.22
N LEU A 105 -12.23 -3.43 -8.89
CA LEU A 105 -13.41 -3.44 -8.01
C LEU A 105 -13.62 -2.11 -7.28
N VAL A 106 -12.85 -1.08 -7.63
CA VAL A 106 -12.90 0.25 -7.03
C VAL A 106 -13.25 1.31 -8.07
N ASP A 107 -13.90 2.38 -7.62
CA ASP A 107 -14.42 3.45 -8.48
C ASP A 107 -13.42 4.60 -8.67
N PHE A 108 -12.41 4.69 -7.80
CA PHE A 108 -11.36 5.69 -7.85
C PHE A 108 -10.03 5.14 -7.31
N ILE A 109 -8.95 5.45 -8.01
CA ILE A 109 -7.59 5.07 -7.62
C ILE A 109 -6.76 6.35 -7.55
N GLY A 110 -6.47 6.78 -6.33
CA GLY A 110 -5.53 7.86 -6.08
C GLY A 110 -4.10 7.38 -6.04
N ARG A 111 -3.16 8.31 -6.07
CA ARG A 111 -1.72 8.10 -5.96
C ARG A 111 -1.22 8.67 -4.65
N PHE A 112 -0.37 7.92 -3.96
CA PHE A 112 0.27 8.40 -2.74
C PHE A 112 1.12 9.67 -3.00
N GLU A 113 1.70 9.77 -4.20
CA GLU A 113 2.46 10.94 -4.64
C GLU A 113 1.61 12.21 -4.74
N ASN A 114 0.30 12.04 -4.98
CA ASN A 114 -0.69 13.12 -5.13
C ASN A 114 -1.77 13.07 -4.03
N LEU A 115 -1.43 12.52 -2.86
CA LEU A 115 -2.39 12.14 -1.82
C LEU A 115 -3.37 13.26 -1.45
N GLU A 116 -2.87 14.49 -1.28
CA GLU A 116 -3.71 15.64 -0.91
C GLU A 116 -4.70 16.00 -2.02
N ALA A 117 -4.23 16.11 -3.26
CA ALA A 117 -5.08 16.45 -4.41
C ALA A 117 -6.13 15.38 -4.67
N ASP A 118 -5.75 14.11 -4.60
CA ASP A 118 -6.68 12.99 -4.84
C ASP A 118 -7.69 12.85 -3.69
N MET A 119 -7.28 13.12 -2.43
CA MET A 119 -8.21 13.19 -1.31
C MET A 119 -9.22 14.34 -1.45
N GLN A 120 -8.81 15.49 -2.01
CA GLN A 120 -9.73 16.59 -2.31
C GLN A 120 -10.78 16.15 -3.35
N GLN A 121 -10.37 15.44 -4.40
CA GLN A 121 -11.30 14.91 -5.41
C GLN A 121 -12.30 13.91 -4.82
N ILE A 122 -11.83 13.01 -3.94
CA ILE A 122 -12.68 12.06 -3.23
C ILE A 122 -13.70 12.81 -2.35
N ALA A 123 -13.25 13.80 -1.59
CA ALA A 123 -14.12 14.60 -0.72
C ALA A 123 -15.20 15.32 -1.53
N GLN A 124 -14.81 15.94 -2.66
CA GLN A 124 -15.74 16.59 -3.58
C GLN A 124 -16.78 15.60 -4.12
N ARG A 125 -16.36 14.41 -4.56
CA ARG A 125 -17.28 13.39 -5.09
C ARG A 125 -18.27 12.87 -4.05
N LEU A 126 -17.88 12.87 -2.78
CA LEU A 126 -18.72 12.47 -1.66
C LEU A 126 -19.55 13.62 -1.09
N ASN A 127 -19.46 14.84 -1.64
CA ASN A 127 -20.04 16.06 -1.07
C ASN A 127 -19.63 16.27 0.40
N LEU A 128 -18.37 15.99 0.71
CA LEU A 128 -17.76 16.18 2.02
C LEU A 128 -16.77 17.36 1.98
N PRO A 129 -16.55 18.04 3.12
CA PRO A 129 -15.50 19.04 3.21
C PRO A 129 -14.13 18.38 2.95
N ALA A 130 -13.28 19.09 2.20
CA ALA A 130 -11.92 18.63 1.93
C ALA A 130 -11.15 18.45 3.25
N PRO A 131 -10.60 17.26 3.53
CA PRO A 131 -9.84 17.04 4.75
C PRO A 131 -8.48 17.73 4.65
N GLN A 132 -8.08 18.42 5.72
CA GLN A 132 -6.68 18.74 5.90
C GLN A 132 -5.97 17.45 6.33
N LEU A 133 -5.04 16.96 5.51
CA LEU A 133 -4.29 15.75 5.84
C LEU A 133 -3.14 16.09 6.79
N PRO A 134 -3.20 15.66 8.06
CA PRO A 134 -2.05 15.83 8.94
C PRO A 134 -0.89 14.97 8.42
N ARG A 135 0.32 15.51 8.42
CA ARG A 135 1.53 14.75 8.11
C ARG A 135 1.88 13.88 9.32
N LEU A 136 1.18 12.76 9.45
CA LEU A 136 1.42 11.73 10.47
C LEU A 136 2.45 10.73 9.96
N GLU A 137 3.25 10.16 10.85
CA GLU A 137 4.23 9.12 10.53
C GLU A 137 5.19 9.49 9.39
N PRO A 138 5.93 10.62 9.47
CA PRO A 138 7.01 10.85 8.53
C PRO A 138 7.96 9.66 8.63
N SER A 139 8.18 8.96 7.52
CA SER A 139 9.26 7.97 7.46
C SER A 139 10.51 8.68 7.98
N LYS A 140 11.27 8.10 8.92
CA LYS A 140 12.59 8.64 9.29
C LYS A 140 13.34 8.94 7.99
N ALA A 141 14.20 9.96 8.01
CA ALA A 141 14.97 10.42 6.87
C ALA A 141 15.69 9.26 6.15
N ARG A 142 14.96 8.59 5.26
CA ARG A 142 15.50 7.73 4.22
C ARG A 142 15.79 8.66 3.05
N SER A 143 16.84 8.34 2.33
CA SER A 143 17.19 9.03 1.10
C SER A 143 16.08 8.81 0.05
N ASP A 144 16.21 9.44 -1.10
CA ASP A 144 15.27 9.19 -2.20
C ASP A 144 15.27 7.69 -2.51
N TYR A 145 14.11 7.13 -2.87
CA TYR A 145 14.03 5.69 -3.15
C TYR A 145 14.98 5.30 -4.28
N ARG A 146 15.28 6.23 -5.19
CA ARG A 146 16.21 6.01 -6.31
C ARG A 146 17.62 5.67 -5.86
N ASP A 147 18.05 6.17 -4.71
CA ASP A 147 19.38 5.93 -4.16
C ASP A 147 19.60 4.47 -3.71
N TYR A 148 18.52 3.67 -3.61
CA TYR A 148 18.60 2.26 -3.23
C TYR A 148 18.83 1.32 -4.41
N TYR A 149 18.59 1.79 -5.64
CA TYR A 149 18.48 0.92 -6.81
C TYR A 149 19.74 0.94 -7.68
N SER A 150 20.17 -0.25 -8.06
CA SER A 150 21.00 -0.51 -9.25
C SER A 150 20.12 -0.77 -10.48
N GLU A 151 20.66 -0.66 -11.69
CA GLU A 151 19.93 -0.99 -12.93
C GLU A 151 19.27 -2.38 -12.85
N THR A 152 20.00 -3.38 -12.36
CA THR A 152 19.49 -4.75 -12.15
C THR A 152 18.25 -4.77 -11.25
N THR A 153 18.29 -4.06 -10.12
CA THR A 153 17.17 -4.06 -9.16
C THR A 153 15.97 -3.24 -9.66
N ILE A 154 16.19 -2.23 -10.52
CA ILE A 154 15.11 -1.52 -11.23
C ILE A 154 14.36 -2.50 -12.13
N GLU A 155 15.08 -3.29 -12.94
CA GLU A 155 14.48 -4.28 -13.85
C GLU A 155 13.69 -5.36 -13.09
N MET A 156 14.20 -5.81 -11.94
CA MET A 156 13.50 -6.79 -11.11
C MET A 156 12.13 -6.28 -10.64
N VAL A 157 12.06 -5.03 -10.17
CA VAL A 157 10.79 -4.41 -9.80
C VAL A 157 9.93 -4.18 -11.04
N ARG A 158 10.52 -3.77 -12.17
CA ARG A 158 9.78 -3.55 -13.42
C ARG A 158 9.09 -4.82 -13.92
N ASP A 159 9.78 -5.96 -13.96
CA ASP A 159 9.18 -7.22 -14.41
C ASP A 159 8.13 -7.73 -13.40
N HIS A 160 8.44 -7.70 -12.10
CA HIS A 160 7.51 -8.19 -11.07
C HIS A 160 6.21 -7.39 -11.06
N PHE A 161 6.30 -6.06 -11.12
CA PHE A 161 5.14 -5.15 -11.04
C PHE A 161 4.65 -4.69 -12.43
N LYS A 162 5.03 -5.37 -13.52
CA LYS A 162 4.75 -4.91 -14.89
C LYS A 162 3.29 -4.58 -15.16
N ARG A 163 2.37 -5.34 -14.54
CA ARG A 163 0.94 -5.12 -14.69
C ARG A 163 0.48 -3.86 -13.95
N GLU A 164 0.96 -3.63 -12.72
CA GLU A 164 0.67 -2.40 -11.97
C GLU A 164 1.25 -1.17 -12.65
N ILE A 165 2.48 -1.29 -13.13
CA ILE A 165 3.19 -0.25 -13.86
C ILE A 165 2.40 0.15 -15.10
N ALA A 166 1.96 -0.83 -15.91
CA ALA A 166 1.17 -0.56 -17.10
C ALA A 166 -0.23 0.01 -16.77
N LEU A 167 -0.91 -0.57 -15.77
CA LEU A 167 -2.28 -0.15 -15.42
C LEU A 167 -2.32 1.26 -14.83
N PHE A 168 -1.32 1.61 -14.05
CA PHE A 168 -1.24 2.90 -13.36
C PHE A 168 -0.23 3.85 -14.00
N ASP A 169 0.26 3.57 -15.20
CA ASP A 169 1.18 4.45 -15.95
C ASP A 169 2.34 4.98 -15.07
N TYR A 170 2.99 4.07 -14.34
CA TYR A 170 4.14 4.42 -13.53
C TYR A 170 5.44 4.32 -14.32
N HIS A 171 6.37 5.21 -13.99
CA HIS A 171 7.73 5.24 -14.53
C HIS A 171 8.71 5.39 -13.37
N TYR A 172 9.95 4.97 -13.58
CA TYR A 172 11.03 5.14 -12.63
C TYR A 172 11.58 6.57 -12.69
#